data_AF-A0A1C6RPM0-F1
#
_entry.id   AF-A0A1C6RPM0-F1
#
_cell.length_a   1.000
_cell.length_b   1.000
_cell.length_c   1.000
_cell.angle_alpha   90.00
_cell.angle_beta   90.00
_cell.angle_gamma   90.00
#
_symmetry.space_group_name_H-M   'P 1'
#
loop_
_entity.id
_entity.type
_entity.pdbx_description
1 polymer ?
#
loop_
_entity_poly.entity_id
_entity_poly.type
_entity_poly.pdbx_seq_one_letter_code
_entity_poly.pdbx_strand_id
1 'polypeptide(L)'
;MGDCLAALPDVAEGGQRRAAEARVAACASPDAAYDVVGRLDGQTEEQVRDGRRCEPFVAEGGTYYTYSSIPPGGTGYLLCLVPHR
;
A
#
# COMPACT_ATOMS: atom_id res chain seq x y z
N MET A 1 10.75 0.70 11.73
CA MET A 1 10.55 1.82 10.79
C MET A 1 10.46 1.20 9.42
N GLY A 2 9.29 1.24 8.79
CA GLY A 2 9.12 0.83 7.40
C GLY A 2 9.59 1.93 6.45
N ASP A 3 9.58 1.63 5.16
CA ASP A 3 9.80 2.64 4.12
C ASP A 3 8.66 3.66 4.10
N CYS A 4 8.95 4.89 3.68
CA CYS A 4 7.92 5.88 3.37
C CYS A 4 7.75 5.98 1.86
N LEU A 5 6.53 6.22 1.42
CA LEU A 5 6.21 6.40 0.01
C LEU A 5 5.84 7.84 -0.26
N ALA A 6 6.26 8.33 -1.41
CA ALA A 6 5.75 9.58 -1.94
C ALA A 6 4.26 9.47 -2.29
N ALA A 7 3.63 10.60 -2.60
CA ALA A 7 2.24 10.62 -3.06
C ALA A 7 2.02 9.61 -4.20
N LEU A 8 1.02 8.74 -4.00
CA LEU A 8 0.64 7.74 -4.99
C LEU A 8 -0.18 8.42 -6.09
N PRO A 9 0.18 8.27 -7.38
CA PRO A 9 -0.41 9.04 -8.46
C PRO A 9 -1.89 8.68 -8.76
N ASP A 10 -2.36 7.49 -8.37
CA ASP A 10 -3.73 7.03 -8.62
C ASP A 10 -4.25 6.25 -7.40
N VAL A 11 -4.78 6.97 -6.40
CA VAL A 11 -5.52 6.35 -5.31
C VAL A 11 -6.98 6.28 -5.75
N ALA A 12 -7.46 5.09 -6.07
CA ALA A 12 -8.86 4.91 -6.44
C ALA A 12 -9.73 4.99 -5.19
N GLU A 13 -10.53 6.05 -5.07
CA GLU A 13 -11.63 6.07 -4.10
C GLU A 13 -12.63 4.96 -4.46
N GLY A 14 -12.76 3.96 -3.58
CA GLY A 14 -13.77 2.90 -3.72
C GLY A 14 -13.44 1.76 -4.71
N GLY A 15 -12.17 1.56 -5.12
CA GLY A 15 -11.82 0.44 -6.01
C GLY A 15 -10.31 0.19 -6.18
N GLN A 16 -9.96 -0.74 -7.08
CA GLN A 16 -8.58 -0.96 -7.52
C GLN A 16 -8.37 -0.30 -8.90
N ARG A 17 -7.33 0.52 -9.02
CA ARG A 17 -6.82 0.99 -10.32
C ARG A 17 -5.36 0.60 -10.47
N ARG A 18 -4.92 0.44 -11.72
CA ARG A 18 -3.50 0.30 -12.02
C ARG A 18 -2.82 1.63 -11.70
N ALA A 19 -2.21 1.72 -10.54
CA ALA A 19 -1.34 2.83 -10.21
C ALA A 19 0.00 2.67 -10.94
N ALA A 20 0.65 3.78 -11.26
CA ALA A 20 2.07 3.77 -11.58
C ALA A 20 2.88 3.25 -10.37
N GLU A 21 4.13 2.87 -10.61
CA GLU A 21 5.02 2.34 -9.56
C GLU A 21 5.08 3.28 -8.35
N ALA A 22 4.88 2.72 -7.16
CA ALA A 22 5.04 3.45 -5.91
C ALA A 22 6.50 3.91 -5.77
N ARG A 23 6.71 5.19 -5.47
CA ARG A 23 8.05 5.75 -5.26
C ARG A 23 8.39 5.76 -3.78
N VAL A 24 9.50 5.12 -3.43
CA VAL A 24 10.07 5.21 -2.09
C VAL A 24 10.64 6.61 -1.89
N ALA A 25 10.26 7.25 -0.79
CA ALA A 25 10.75 8.54 -0.34
C ALA A 25 11.45 8.37 1.01
N ALA A 26 12.40 9.26 1.31
CA ALA A 26 12.93 9.35 2.66
C ALA A 26 11.80 9.82 3.59
N CYS A 27 11.57 9.15 4.72
CA CYS A 27 10.54 9.55 5.69
C CYS A 27 10.73 10.95 6.27
N ALA A 28 11.94 11.51 6.22
CA ALA A 28 12.19 12.89 6.63
C ALA A 28 11.93 13.91 5.50
N SER A 29 11.57 13.46 4.30
CA SER A 29 11.29 14.31 3.15
C SER A 29 9.89 14.90 3.26
N PRO A 30 9.68 16.17 2.88
CA PRO A 30 8.33 16.71 2.70
C PRO A 30 7.51 15.97 1.63
N ASP A 31 8.17 15.18 0.78
CA ASP A 31 7.51 14.37 -0.25
C ASP A 31 6.90 13.07 0.32
N ALA A 32 7.21 12.69 1.57
CA ALA A 32 6.66 11.49 2.19
C ALA A 32 5.17 11.68 2.49
N ALA A 33 4.32 10.88 1.84
CA ALA A 33 2.87 10.96 1.95
C ALA A 33 2.27 9.75 2.68
N TYR A 34 2.94 8.60 2.65
CA TYR A 34 2.46 7.38 3.29
C TYR A 34 3.57 6.65 4.04
N ASP A 35 3.22 6.09 5.20
CA ASP A 35 4.04 5.15 5.96
C ASP A 35 3.70 3.71 5.58
N VAL A 36 4.70 2.88 5.29
CA VAL A 36 4.52 1.43 5.13
C VAL A 36 4.49 0.79 6.52
N VAL A 37 3.30 0.39 6.96
CA VAL A 37 3.08 -0.30 8.25
C VAL A 37 3.06 -1.81 8.13
N GLY A 38 2.93 -2.33 6.91
CA GLY A 38 2.95 -3.76 6.63
C GLY A 38 3.34 -4.05 5.20
N ARG A 39 4.04 -5.17 5.02
CA ARG A 39 4.36 -5.74 3.70
C ARG A 39 4.06 -7.23 3.74
N LEU A 40 3.34 -7.68 2.72
CA LEU A 40 2.96 -9.08 2.53
C LEU A 40 3.44 -9.52 1.16
N ASP A 41 4.41 -10.41 1.12
CA ASP A 41 4.94 -10.99 -0.11
C ASP A 41 4.16 -12.27 -0.51
N GLY A 42 4.32 -12.70 -1.76
CA GLY A 42 3.71 -13.92 -2.29
C GLY A 42 2.19 -13.86 -2.46
N GLN A 43 1.61 -12.66 -2.57
CA GLN A 43 0.17 -12.49 -2.67
C GLN A 43 -0.33 -12.63 -4.11
N THR A 44 -1.53 -13.15 -4.29
CA THR A 44 -2.27 -13.17 -5.58
C THR A 44 -3.26 -12.01 -5.67
N GLU A 45 -3.71 -11.67 -6.89
CA GLU A 45 -4.72 -10.62 -7.11
C GLU A 45 -6.00 -10.86 -6.28
N GLU A 46 -6.40 -12.12 -6.14
CA GLU A 46 -7.59 -12.51 -5.39
C GLU A 46 -7.42 -12.30 -3.88
N GLN A 47 -6.21 -12.53 -3.35
CA GLN A 47 -5.90 -12.35 -1.93
C GLN A 47 -5.85 -10.88 -1.49
N VAL A 48 -5.51 -9.97 -2.40
CA VAL A 48 -5.35 -8.53 -2.10
C VAL A 48 -6.57 -7.70 -2.50
N ARG A 49 -7.52 -8.31 -3.22
CA ARG A 49 -8.69 -7.63 -3.79
C ARG A 49 -9.52 -6.85 -2.77
N ASP A 50 -9.70 -7.41 -1.58
CA ASP A 50 -10.54 -6.82 -0.54
C ASP A 50 -9.78 -5.90 0.41
N GLY A 51 -8.45 -5.81 0.28
CA GLY A 51 -7.58 -5.01 1.14
C GLY A 51 -7.52 -5.43 2.62
N ARG A 52 -8.32 -6.40 3.05
CA ARG A 52 -8.48 -6.79 4.47
C ARG A 52 -7.24 -7.44 5.05
N ARG A 53 -6.34 -7.93 4.19
CA ARG A 53 -5.01 -8.41 4.57
C ARG A 53 -4.20 -7.38 5.36
N CYS A 54 -4.52 -6.09 5.23
CA CYS A 54 -3.86 -5.01 5.95
C CYS A 54 -4.46 -4.68 7.32
N GLU A 55 -5.65 -5.18 7.65
CA GLU A 55 -6.32 -4.94 8.94
C GLU A 55 -5.43 -5.24 10.16
N PRO A 56 -4.60 -6.31 10.21
CA PRO A 56 -3.74 -6.57 11.36
C PRO A 56 -2.62 -5.55 11.58
N PHE A 57 -2.30 -4.72 10.58
CA PHE A 57 -1.21 -3.75 10.63
C PHE A 57 -1.68 -2.33 10.99
N VAL A 58 -3.00 -2.13 11.07
CA VAL A 58 -3.61 -0.82 11.28
C VAL A 58 -4.40 -0.81 12.58
N ALA A 59 -4.50 0.37 13.20
CA ALA A 59 -5.34 0.52 14.38
C ALA A 59 -6.81 0.22 14.02
N GLU A 60 -7.53 -0.41 14.94
CA GLU A 60 -8.95 -0.74 14.74
C GLU A 60 -9.75 0.55 14.44
N GLY A 61 -10.48 0.55 13.32
CA GLY A 61 -11.23 1.72 12.85
C GLY A 61 -10.39 2.83 12.18
N GLY A 62 -9.09 2.63 12.02
CA GLY A 62 -8.21 3.57 11.31
C GLY A 62 -8.37 3.52 9.79
N THR A 63 -8.19 4.66 9.13
CA THR A 63 -8.11 4.72 7.66
C THR A 63 -6.76 4.17 7.18
N TYR A 64 -6.81 3.27 6.20
CA TYR A 64 -5.63 2.70 5.57
C TYR A 64 -5.79 2.58 4.06
N TYR A 65 -4.65 2.46 3.38
CA TYR A 65 -4.56 2.30 1.94
C TYR A 65 -3.75 1.04 1.61
N THR A 66 -4.03 0.46 0.45
CA THR A 66 -3.37 -0.75 -0.03
C THR A 66 -2.73 -0.49 -1.37
N TYR A 67 -1.46 -0.85 -1.52
CA TYR A 67 -0.77 -0.84 -2.80
C TYR A 67 -0.29 -2.24 -3.13
N SER A 68 -0.70 -2.79 -4.27
CA SER A 68 -0.27 -4.12 -4.72
C SER A 68 0.47 -4.04 -6.04
N SER A 69 1.58 -4.74 -6.15
CA SER A 69 2.28 -4.98 -7.42
C SER A 69 2.32 -6.48 -7.66
N ILE A 70 1.39 -6.96 -8.50
CA ILE A 70 1.20 -8.38 -8.80
C ILE A 70 1.08 -8.52 -10.32
N PRO A 71 1.94 -9.33 -10.96
CA PRO A 71 1.83 -9.59 -12.38
C PRO A 71 0.61 -10.49 -12.67
N PRO A 72 -0.03 -10.36 -13.85
CA PRO A 72 -1.19 -11.17 -14.21
C PRO A 72 -0.87 -12.67 -14.15
N GLY A 73 -1.68 -13.42 -13.39
CA GLY A 73 -1.49 -14.87 -13.22
C GLY A 73 -0.27 -15.28 -12.38
N GLY A 74 0.38 -14.33 -11.71
CA GLY A 74 1.53 -14.58 -10.83
C GLY A 74 1.26 -14.22 -9.37
N THR A 75 2.34 -14.15 -8.61
CA THR A 75 2.34 -13.62 -7.24
C THR A 75 3.22 -12.39 -7.17
N GLY A 76 2.91 -11.50 -6.23
CA GLY A 76 3.67 -10.29 -5.99
C GLY A 76 3.57 -9.87 -4.53
N TYR A 77 3.54 -8.57 -4.28
CA TYR A 77 3.47 -8.05 -2.92
C TYR A 77 2.30 -7.07 -2.73
N LEU A 78 1.88 -6.96 -1.48
CA LEU A 78 0.92 -5.99 -0.97
C LEU A 78 1.61 -5.14 0.11
N LEU A 79 1.51 -3.82 -0.01
CA LEU A 79 1.91 -2.85 0.98
C LEU A 79 0.67 -2.28 1.67
N CYS A 80 0.74 -2.25 2.99
CA CYS A 80 -0.26 -1.66 3.88
C CYS A 80 0.24 -0.29 4.30
N LEU A 81 -0.55 0.74 3.98
CA LEU A 81 -0.15 2.13 4.06
C LEU A 81 -1.08 2.90 4.98
N VAL A 82 -0.50 3.81 5.75
CA VAL A 82 -1.25 4.85 6.48
C VAL A 82 -0.74 6.23 6.06
N PRO A 83 -1.56 7.29 6.17
CA PRO A 83 -1.08 8.65 5.93
C PRO A 83 0.15 8.96 6.79
N HIS A 84 1.20 9.45 6.14
CA HIS A 84 2.40 9.95 6.82
C HIS A 84 2.06 11.24 7.59
N ARG A 85 2.65 11.43 8.77
CA ARG A 85 2.37 12.55 9.69
C ARG A 85 3.44 13.62 9.70
#